data_AF-Q7Z5N5-F1
#
_entry.id   AF-Q7Z5N5-F1
#
_cell.length_a   1.000
_cell.length_b   1.000
_cell.length_c   1.000
_cell.angle_alpha   90.00
_cell.angle_beta   90.00
_cell.angle_gamma   90.00
#
_symmetry.space_group_name_H-M   'P 1'
#
loop_
_entity.id
_entity.type
_entity.pdbx_description
1 polymer ?
#
loop_
_entity_poly.entity_id
_entity_poly.type
_entity_poly.pdbx_seq_one_letter_code
_entity_poly.pdbx_strand_id
1 'polypeptide(L)'
;VMRGHPAALAPAWGALVISLEHRFYGLSIPAGGLEMAQLRFLSSRLALADVVSARLALSRLFNISSSSPWICFGGSYAGSLAAWARLKFPHLIFASVASSAPVRAVLDFSEYNDVVSRSLMSTAIGGSLECRAAVSVAFAEVERRLRSGGAAQAA
;
A
#
# COMPACT_ATOMS: atom_id res chain seq x y z
N VAL A 1 7.40 5.59 10.28
CA VAL A 1 6.03 6.17 10.38
C VAL A 1 5.93 7.30 11.41
N MET A 2 6.85 7.42 12.39
CA MET A 2 6.88 8.56 13.35
C MET A 2 7.35 9.90 12.74
N ARG A 3 7.42 9.99 11.41
CA ARG A 3 7.77 11.19 10.64
C ARG A 3 6.80 11.29 9.46
N GLY A 4 6.60 12.49 8.94
CA GLY A 4 5.68 12.76 7.83
C GLY A 4 4.40 13.47 8.28
N HIS A 5 3.45 13.60 7.38
CA HIS A 5 2.28 14.48 7.55
C HIS A 5 1.46 14.19 8.83
N PRO A 6 1.14 12.93 9.21
CA PRO A 6 0.39 12.67 10.43
C PRO A 6 1.12 13.12 11.70
N ALA A 7 2.44 12.88 11.77
CA ALA A 7 3.27 13.29 12.91
C ALA A 7 3.44 14.82 12.98
N ALA A 8 3.52 15.50 11.83
CA ALA A 8 3.62 16.95 11.77
C ALA A 8 2.32 17.66 12.19
N LEU A 9 1.17 17.09 11.88
CA LEU A 9 -0.13 17.63 12.29
C LEU A 9 -0.41 17.39 13.78
N ALA A 10 0.02 16.26 14.33
CA ALA A 10 -0.41 15.80 15.64
C ALA A 10 -0.31 16.84 16.78
N PRO A 11 0.78 17.64 16.92
CA PRO A 11 0.86 18.66 17.97
C PRO A 11 -0.24 19.72 17.89
N ALA A 12 -0.59 20.18 16.68
CA ALA A 12 -1.63 21.20 16.49
C ALA A 12 -3.03 20.69 16.86
N TRP A 13 -3.24 19.37 16.82
CA TRP A 13 -4.51 18.72 17.14
C TRP A 13 -4.52 18.05 18.52
N GLY A 14 -3.43 18.12 19.28
CA GLY A 14 -3.27 17.36 20.52
C GLY A 14 -3.45 15.84 20.32
N ALA A 15 -3.08 15.33 19.15
CA ALA A 15 -3.39 13.97 18.74
C ALA A 15 -2.31 12.96 19.16
N LEU A 16 -2.75 11.77 19.55
CA LEU A 16 -1.89 10.59 19.68
C LEU A 16 -1.66 9.96 18.30
N VAL A 17 -0.39 9.70 17.95
CA VAL A 17 -0.04 9.01 16.71
C VAL A 17 0.30 7.56 17.00
N ILE A 18 -0.42 6.65 16.36
CA ILE A 18 -0.22 5.20 16.46
C ILE A 18 0.21 4.68 15.10
N SER A 19 1.37 4.02 15.05
CA SER A 19 1.81 3.26 13.89
C SER A 19 1.52 1.78 14.14
N LEU A 20 0.53 1.24 13.45
CA LEU A 20 0.19 -0.18 13.54
C LEU A 20 0.91 -0.96 12.45
N GLU A 21 1.71 -1.95 12.84
CA GLU A 21 2.39 -2.85 11.91
C GLU A 21 1.41 -3.92 11.41
N HIS A 22 1.49 -4.24 10.11
CA HIS A 22 0.57 -5.17 9.47
C HIS A 22 0.97 -6.61 9.80
N ARG A 23 -0.01 -7.49 10.07
CA ARG A 23 0.23 -8.93 10.22
C ARG A 23 1.10 -9.49 9.09
N PHE A 24 2.03 -10.39 9.40
CA PHE A 24 3.02 -10.97 8.50
C PHE A 24 4.13 -10.03 7.98
N TYR A 25 4.23 -8.80 8.49
CA TYR A 25 5.31 -7.87 8.17
C TYR A 25 6.09 -7.50 9.43
N GLY A 26 7.38 -7.24 9.26
CA GLY A 26 8.25 -6.81 10.36
C GLY A 26 8.29 -7.83 11.50
N LEU A 27 7.95 -7.37 12.70
CA LEU A 27 7.90 -8.19 13.91
C LEU A 27 6.50 -8.77 14.16
N SER A 28 5.49 -8.36 13.39
CA SER A 28 4.10 -8.78 13.53
C SER A 28 3.81 -10.12 12.84
N ILE A 29 4.61 -11.14 13.17
CA ILE A 29 4.50 -12.49 12.63
C ILE A 29 3.64 -13.37 13.56
N PRO A 30 2.51 -13.93 13.09
CA PRO A 30 1.69 -14.83 13.90
C PRO A 30 2.44 -16.09 14.32
N ALA A 31 1.96 -16.73 15.40
CA ALA A 31 2.45 -18.04 15.81
C ALA A 31 2.34 -19.04 14.65
N GLY A 32 3.44 -19.75 14.37
CA GLY A 32 3.56 -20.64 13.20
C GLY A 32 4.31 -20.02 12.01
N GLY A 33 4.72 -18.75 12.08
CA GLY A 33 5.67 -18.16 11.13
C GLY A 33 5.09 -17.87 9.74
N LEU A 34 5.96 -17.94 8.73
CA LEU A 34 5.65 -17.62 7.32
C LEU A 34 5.38 -18.85 6.46
N GLU A 35 5.10 -20.00 7.08
CA GLU A 35 4.78 -21.23 6.38
C GLU A 35 3.55 -21.06 5.49
N MET A 36 3.51 -21.76 4.35
CA MET A 36 2.42 -21.66 3.36
C MET A 36 1.04 -21.85 3.97
N ALA A 37 0.92 -22.77 4.94
CA ALA A 37 -0.32 -22.99 5.67
C ALA A 37 -0.79 -21.73 6.43
N GLN A 38 0.13 -20.93 6.99
CA GLN A 38 -0.19 -19.72 7.75
C GLN A 38 -0.64 -18.56 6.86
N LEU A 39 -0.23 -18.54 5.58
CA LEU A 39 -0.62 -17.48 4.64
C LEU A 39 -2.13 -17.38 4.43
N ARG A 40 -2.92 -18.41 4.80
CA ARG A 40 -4.38 -18.31 4.89
C ARG A 40 -4.87 -17.17 5.80
N PHE A 41 -4.05 -16.74 6.75
CA PHE A 41 -4.34 -15.62 7.65
C PHE A 41 -3.80 -14.27 7.15
N LEU A 42 -3.06 -14.25 6.05
CA LEU A 42 -2.59 -13.04 5.39
C LEU A 42 -3.66 -12.55 4.41
N SER A 43 -4.62 -11.79 4.91
CA SER A 43 -5.65 -11.15 4.09
C SER A 43 -5.96 -9.73 4.56
N SER A 44 -6.38 -8.87 3.63
CA SER A 44 -6.81 -7.51 3.95
C SER A 44 -7.99 -7.50 4.93
N ARG A 45 -8.92 -8.46 4.82
CA ARG A 45 -10.05 -8.60 5.76
C ARG A 45 -9.56 -8.80 7.20
N LEU A 46 -8.59 -9.68 7.40
CA LEU A 46 -8.08 -9.95 8.74
C LEU A 46 -7.14 -8.83 9.22
N ALA A 47 -6.42 -8.14 8.34
CA ALA A 47 -5.67 -6.94 8.69
C ALA A 47 -6.60 -5.80 9.17
N LEU A 48 -7.76 -5.63 8.54
CA LEU A 48 -8.77 -4.67 9.01
C LEU A 48 -9.34 -5.05 10.38
N ALA A 49 -9.48 -6.35 10.67
CA ALA A 49 -9.86 -6.82 12.01
C ALA A 49 -8.79 -6.50 13.06
N ASP A 50 -7.50 -6.55 12.70
CA ASP A 50 -6.42 -6.12 13.60
C ASP A 50 -6.49 -4.61 13.88
N VAL A 51 -6.81 -3.77 12.89
CA VAL A 51 -6.98 -2.33 13.09
C VAL A 51 -8.06 -2.05 14.15
N VAL A 52 -9.20 -2.72 14.05
CA VAL A 52 -10.30 -2.58 15.03
C VAL A 52 -9.89 -3.10 16.40
N SER A 53 -9.24 -4.26 16.45
CA SER A 53 -8.77 -4.88 17.70
C SER A 53 -7.72 -4.00 18.39
N ALA A 54 -6.79 -3.44 17.63
CA ALA A 54 -5.77 -2.51 18.09
C ALA A 54 -6.41 -1.24 18.63
N ARG A 55 -7.38 -0.64 17.93
CA ARG A 55 -8.12 0.52 18.44
C ARG A 55 -8.72 0.23 19.83
N LEU A 56 -9.41 -0.89 20.00
CA LEU A 56 -10.02 -1.25 21.28
C LEU A 56 -8.98 -1.46 22.39
N ALA A 57 -7.89 -2.16 22.09
CA ALA A 57 -6.82 -2.42 23.05
C ALA A 57 -6.09 -1.15 23.46
N LEU A 58 -5.72 -0.32 22.49
CA LEU A 58 -4.97 0.93 22.71
C LEU A 58 -5.84 2.01 23.36
N SER A 59 -7.15 2.05 23.06
CA SER A 59 -8.09 2.90 23.80
C SER A 59 -8.07 2.61 25.29
N ARG A 60 -8.06 1.33 25.70
CA ARG A 60 -7.97 0.95 27.11
C ARG A 60 -6.60 1.27 27.69
N LEU A 61 -5.53 0.91 26.96
CA LEU A 61 -4.15 1.08 27.42
C LEU A 61 -3.79 2.55 27.68
N PHE A 62 -4.26 3.46 26.83
CA PHE A 62 -3.98 4.89 26.92
C PHE A 62 -5.14 5.71 27.48
N ASN A 63 -6.18 5.05 28.04
CA ASN A 63 -7.37 5.70 28.59
C ASN A 63 -8.02 6.73 27.63
N ILE A 64 -8.09 6.39 26.34
CA ILE A 64 -8.65 7.25 25.30
C ILE A 64 -10.17 7.22 25.40
N SER A 65 -10.79 8.39 25.48
CA SER A 65 -12.25 8.53 25.53
C SER A 65 -12.94 7.85 24.35
N SER A 66 -14.12 7.27 24.58
CA SER A 66 -14.97 6.74 23.51
C SER A 66 -15.42 7.82 22.52
N SER A 67 -15.46 9.09 22.95
CA SER A 67 -15.78 10.25 22.12
C SER A 67 -14.61 10.77 21.30
N SER A 68 -13.37 10.30 21.54
CA SER A 68 -12.20 10.75 20.78
C SER A 68 -12.28 10.26 19.33
N PRO A 69 -12.14 11.15 18.32
CA PRO A 69 -12.18 10.75 16.93
C PRO A 69 -10.93 9.95 16.54
N TRP A 70 -11.12 8.85 15.80
CA TRP A 70 -10.05 8.04 15.23
C TRP A 70 -9.93 8.29 13.73
N ILE A 71 -8.76 8.70 13.26
CA ILE A 71 -8.50 8.95 11.84
C ILE A 71 -7.46 7.94 11.34
N CYS A 72 -7.81 7.16 10.31
CA CYS A 72 -6.88 6.21 9.70
C CYS A 72 -6.08 6.87 8.58
N PHE A 73 -4.76 6.78 8.62
CA PHE A 73 -3.87 7.26 7.57
C PHE A 73 -3.19 6.08 6.88
N GLY A 74 -2.99 6.18 5.56
CA GLY A 74 -2.21 5.21 4.82
C GLY A 74 -1.83 5.68 3.42
N GLY A 75 -0.74 5.12 2.90
CA GLY A 75 -0.27 5.32 1.53
C GLY A 75 -0.25 4.00 0.76
N SER A 76 -0.49 4.02 -0.55
CA SER A 76 -0.51 2.82 -1.39
C SER A 76 -1.48 1.76 -0.82
N TYR A 77 -1.07 0.49 -0.68
CA TYR A 77 -1.89 -0.55 -0.05
C TYR A 77 -2.39 -0.19 1.35
N ALA A 78 -1.58 0.46 2.19
CA ALA A 78 -2.02 0.94 3.50
C ALA A 78 -3.09 2.03 3.36
N GLY A 79 -3.06 2.82 2.27
CA GLY A 79 -4.12 3.76 1.92
C GLY A 79 -5.43 3.03 1.57
N SER A 80 -5.35 1.93 0.82
CA SER A 80 -6.52 1.08 0.56
C SER A 80 -7.09 0.52 1.87
N LEU A 81 -6.24 0.04 2.77
CA LEU A 81 -6.67 -0.38 4.11
C LEU A 81 -7.31 0.76 4.92
N ALA A 82 -6.75 1.97 4.88
CA ALA A 82 -7.32 3.13 5.58
C ALA A 82 -8.72 3.48 5.05
N ALA A 83 -8.90 3.50 3.73
CA ALA A 83 -10.20 3.72 3.09
C ALA A 83 -11.20 2.62 3.47
N TRP A 84 -10.79 1.36 3.39
CA TRP A 84 -11.65 0.22 3.73
C TRP A 84 -11.98 0.15 5.22
N ALA A 85 -11.07 0.56 6.11
CA ALA A 85 -11.32 0.65 7.55
C ALA A 85 -12.45 1.65 7.85
N ARG A 86 -12.39 2.85 7.27
CA ARG A 86 -13.48 3.84 7.40
C ARG A 86 -14.77 3.32 6.77
N LEU A 87 -14.70 2.71 5.59
CA LEU A 87 -15.88 2.19 4.89
C LEU A 87 -16.59 1.07 5.67
N LYS A 88 -15.83 0.13 6.26
CA LYS A 88 -16.38 -1.06 6.94
C LYS A 88 -16.72 -0.80 8.40
N PHE A 89 -16.00 0.10 9.07
CA PHE A 89 -16.19 0.40 10.48
C PHE A 89 -16.43 1.89 10.74
N PRO A 90 -17.45 2.51 10.10
CA PRO A 90 -17.70 3.95 10.25
C PRO A 90 -18.11 4.36 11.67
N HIS A 91 -18.56 3.41 12.49
CA HIS A 91 -18.88 3.60 13.90
C HIS A 91 -17.64 3.61 14.83
N LEU A 92 -16.45 3.23 14.31
CA LEU A 92 -15.20 3.21 15.08
C LEU A 92 -14.16 4.19 14.52
N ILE A 93 -14.10 4.32 13.19
CA ILE A 93 -13.14 5.18 12.49
C ILE A 93 -13.90 6.40 11.97
N PHE A 94 -13.58 7.58 12.46
CA PHE A 94 -14.24 8.84 12.11
C PHE A 94 -13.94 9.29 10.68
N ALA A 95 -12.69 9.22 10.25
CA ALA A 95 -12.25 9.61 8.91
C ALA A 95 -11.04 8.79 8.44
N SER A 96 -10.72 8.87 7.16
CA SER A 96 -9.51 8.26 6.59
C SER A 96 -8.83 9.14 5.56
N VAL A 97 -7.49 9.14 5.57
CA VAL A 97 -6.65 9.71 4.52
C VAL A 97 -5.98 8.57 3.76
N ALA A 98 -6.46 8.32 2.54
CA ALA A 98 -6.05 7.22 1.69
C ALA A 98 -5.20 7.73 0.51
N SER A 99 -3.92 7.97 0.76
CA SER A 99 -3.03 8.56 -0.24
C SER A 99 -2.57 7.54 -1.28
N SER A 100 -2.71 7.87 -2.58
CA SER A 100 -2.30 7.00 -3.70
C SER A 100 -2.81 5.56 -3.57
N ALA A 101 -4.03 5.39 -3.05
CA ALA A 101 -4.59 4.10 -2.67
C ALA A 101 -5.23 3.39 -3.87
N PRO A 102 -4.72 2.22 -4.32
CA PRO A 102 -5.41 1.39 -5.31
C PRO A 102 -6.57 0.64 -4.62
N VAL A 103 -7.70 1.34 -4.42
CA VAL A 103 -8.88 0.77 -3.73
C VAL A 103 -9.64 -0.24 -4.58
N ARG A 104 -9.43 -0.22 -5.90
CA ARG A 104 -9.98 -1.19 -6.84
C ARG A 104 -8.89 -2.19 -7.20
N ALA A 105 -9.09 -3.45 -6.82
CA ALA A 105 -8.23 -4.54 -7.26
C ALA A 105 -8.57 -4.87 -8.73
N VAL A 106 -7.55 -4.87 -9.58
CA VAL A 106 -7.65 -5.21 -11.00
C VAL A 106 -6.64 -6.34 -11.24
N LEU A 107 -7.09 -7.45 -11.81
CA LEU A 107 -6.25 -8.64 -12.01
C LEU A 107 -5.20 -8.40 -13.11
N ASP A 108 -5.68 -7.98 -14.28
CA ASP A 108 -4.83 -7.47 -15.35
C ASP A 108 -4.90 -5.95 -15.32
N PHE A 109 -3.85 -5.33 -14.79
CA PHE A 109 -3.75 -3.88 -14.66
C PHE A 109 -2.73 -3.29 -15.65
N SER A 110 -2.77 -3.77 -16.90
CA SER A 110 -1.89 -3.32 -17.97
C SER A 110 -1.98 -1.81 -18.24
N GLU A 111 -3.11 -1.15 -17.94
CA GLU A 111 -3.28 0.30 -18.09
C GLU A 111 -2.36 1.11 -17.17
N TYR A 112 -1.80 0.50 -16.11
CA TYR A 112 -0.76 1.12 -15.30
C TYR A 112 0.48 1.44 -16.15
N ASN A 113 0.79 0.61 -17.15
CA ASN A 113 1.91 0.86 -18.07
C ASN A 113 1.68 2.11 -18.93
N ASP A 114 0.43 2.49 -19.22
CA ASP A 114 0.15 3.76 -19.90
C ASP A 114 0.48 4.96 -19.02
N VAL A 115 0.22 4.85 -17.71
CA VAL A 115 0.62 5.87 -16.73
C VAL A 115 2.14 5.99 -16.71
N VAL A 116 2.86 4.87 -16.63
CA VAL A 116 4.33 4.84 -16.65
C VAL A 116 4.86 5.45 -17.96
N SER A 117 4.28 5.09 -19.11
CA SER A 117 4.64 5.63 -20.41
C SER A 117 4.47 7.15 -20.48
N ARG A 118 3.36 7.68 -19.95
CA ARG A 118 3.14 9.14 -19.83
C ARG A 118 4.13 9.79 -18.87
N SER A 119 4.48 9.14 -17.76
CA SER A 119 5.50 9.65 -16.83
C SER A 119 6.87 9.76 -17.49
N LEU A 120 7.29 8.75 -18.28
CA LEU A 120 8.55 8.81 -19.03
C LEU A 120 8.61 9.97 -20.04
N MET A 121 7.45 10.43 -20.52
CA MET A 121 7.32 11.59 -21.40
C MET A 121 7.25 12.92 -20.65
N SER A 122 7.09 12.91 -19.32
CA SER A 122 6.78 14.11 -18.54
C SER A 122 8.05 14.92 -18.25
N THR A 123 8.13 16.10 -18.85
CA THR A 123 9.23 17.05 -18.63
C THR A 123 9.32 17.52 -17.17
N ALA A 124 8.21 17.49 -16.42
CA ALA A 124 8.17 17.86 -15.01
C ALA A 124 9.05 16.98 -14.11
N ILE A 125 9.37 15.76 -14.55
CA ILE A 125 10.27 14.83 -13.86
C ILE A 125 11.53 14.52 -14.68
N GLY A 126 11.85 15.34 -15.68
CA GLY A 126 13.01 15.15 -16.57
C GLY A 126 12.80 14.13 -17.70
N GLY A 127 11.55 13.71 -17.94
CA GLY A 127 11.19 12.84 -19.06
C GLY A 127 11.10 13.57 -20.40
N SER A 128 10.98 12.81 -21.48
CA SER A 128 10.82 13.32 -22.85
C SER A 128 10.24 12.25 -23.79
N LEU A 129 9.88 12.65 -25.02
CA LEU A 129 9.46 11.70 -26.05
C LEU A 129 10.58 10.71 -26.38
N GLU A 130 11.82 11.17 -26.41
CA GLU A 130 13.02 10.37 -26.63
C GLU A 130 13.25 9.39 -25.49
N CYS A 131 12.98 9.79 -24.23
CA CYS A 131 13.06 8.89 -23.07
C CYS A 131 12.11 7.70 -23.24
N ARG A 132 10.83 7.97 -23.56
CA ARG A 132 9.86 6.90 -23.81
C ARG A 132 10.24 6.05 -25.03
N ALA A 133 10.71 6.67 -26.11
CA ALA A 133 11.14 5.95 -27.31
C ALA A 133 12.34 5.03 -27.04
N ALA A 134 13.34 5.50 -26.29
CA ALA A 134 14.49 4.70 -25.90
C ALA A 134 14.08 3.46 -25.09
N VAL A 135 13.15 3.62 -24.15
CA VAL A 135 12.58 2.49 -23.39
C VAL A 135 11.86 1.50 -24.32
N SER A 136 11.05 1.97 -25.27
CA SER A 136 10.38 1.10 -26.25
C SER A 136 11.37 0.32 -27.11
N VAL A 137 12.44 0.97 -27.60
CA VAL A 137 13.50 0.31 -28.39
C VAL A 137 14.22 -0.75 -27.55
N ALA A 138 14.53 -0.46 -26.29
CA ALA A 138 15.18 -1.41 -25.39
C ALA A 138 14.33 -2.67 -25.17
N PHE A 139 13.02 -2.53 -24.94
CA PHE A 139 12.13 -3.68 -24.79
C PHE A 139 12.05 -4.52 -26.07
N ALA A 140 11.97 -3.89 -27.25
CA ALA A 140 11.95 -4.60 -28.53
C ALA A 140 13.25 -5.40 -28.77
N GLU A 141 14.40 -4.84 -28.38
CA GLU A 141 15.68 -5.54 -28.48
C GLU A 141 15.80 -6.72 -27.51
N VAL A 142 15.30 -6.57 -26.28
CA VAL A 142 15.22 -7.68 -25.31
C VAL A 142 14.35 -8.81 -25.87
N GLU A 143 13.19 -8.49 -26.41
CA GLU A 143 12.29 -9.47 -27.03
C GLU A 143 12.97 -10.20 -28.20
N ARG A 144 13.63 -9.45 -29.09
CA ARG A 144 14.37 -10.01 -30.22
C ARG A 144 15.44 -11.00 -29.75
N ARG A 145 16.20 -10.65 -28.70
CA ARG A 145 17.25 -11.50 -28.14
C ARG A 145 16.69 -12.77 -27.52
N LEU A 146 15.63 -12.66 -26.70
CA LEU A 146 14.99 -13.81 -26.06
C LEU A 146 14.48 -14.81 -27.10
N ARG A 147 13.85 -14.32 -28.18
CA ARG A 147 13.39 -15.16 -29.30
C ARG A 147 14.54 -15.81 -30.05
N SER A 148 15.66 -15.10 -30.26
CA SER A 148 16.85 -15.68 -30.92
C SER A 148 17.62 -16.68 -30.05
N GLY A 149 17.63 -16.51 -28.72
CA GLY A 149 18.32 -17.39 -27.78
C GLY A 149 17.61 -18.73 -27.55
N GLY A 150 16.27 -18.77 -27.65
CA GLY A 150 15.50 -20.02 -27.58
C GLY A 150 15.71 -20.95 -28.78
N ALA A 151 16.08 -20.42 -29.95
CA ALA A 151 16.42 -21.24 -31.11
C ALA A 151 17.80 -21.90 -31.00
N ALA A 152 18.70 -21.39 -30.14
CA ALA A 152 20.05 -21.93 -29.96
C ALA A 152 20.13 -23.06 -28.90
N GLN A 153 19.08 -23.27 -28.10
CA GLN A 153 19.00 -24.38 -27.14
C GLN A 153 18.14 -25.55 -27.61
N ALA A 154 17.53 -25.46 -28.79
CA ALA A 154 16.67 -26.48 -29.38
C ALA A 154 17.27 -27.11 -30.67
N ALA A 155 18.56 -26.88 -30.95
CA ALA A 155 19.31 -27.47 -32.05
C ALA A 155 20.39 -28.42 -31.53
#